data_AF-X1MZJ2-F1
#
_entry.id   AF-X1MZJ2-F1
#
_cell.length_a   1.000
_cell.length_b   1.000
_cell.length_c   1.000
_cell.angle_alpha   90.00
_cell.angle_beta   90.00
_cell.angle_gamma   90.00
#
_symmetry.space_group_name_H-M   'P 1'
#
loop_
_entity.id
_entity.type
_entity.pdbx_description
1 polymer ?
#
loop_
_entity_poly.entity_id
_entity_poly.type
_entity_poly.pdbx_seq_one_letter_code
_entity_poly.pdbx_strand_id
1 'polypeptide(L)'
;MVFNSHGRLRSIFLCKPTYYEICDFSDVASQHLKEGFKVSRKAATEQHQEFAEVFQQLGVDIKWQIAQPGHPDQVATRDFGVNTAKGVLIGNFRYADNEGDTELAIETLEQLKVPMI
;
A
#
# COMPACT_ATOMS: atom_id res chain seq x y z
N MET A 1 -8.82 11.21 11.32
CA MET A 1 -8.40 12.52 10.76
C MET A 1 -6.89 12.62 10.86
N VAL A 2 -6.23 13.07 9.79
CA VAL A 2 -4.77 13.21 9.71
C VAL A 2 -4.44 14.68 9.41
N PHE A 3 -3.59 15.29 10.23
CA PHE A 3 -3.26 16.73 10.14
C PHE A 3 -1.78 17.00 9.84
N ASN A 4 -0.92 16.00 9.99
CA ASN A 4 0.52 16.11 9.84
C ASN A 4 1.14 14.73 9.56
N SER A 5 2.43 14.73 9.23
CA SER A 5 3.20 13.53 8.88
C SER A 5 4.22 13.10 9.96
N HIS A 6 4.25 13.75 11.12
CA HIS A 6 5.29 13.53 12.15
C HIS A 6 4.73 13.27 13.56
N GLY A 7 3.45 13.49 13.76
CA GLY A 7 2.76 13.26 15.02
C GLY A 7 2.65 11.77 15.32
N ARG A 8 2.30 11.45 16.56
CA ARG A 8 2.12 10.07 17.00
C ARG A 8 1.08 9.36 16.14
N LEU A 9 1.51 8.32 15.43
CA LEU A 9 0.65 7.45 14.64
C LEU A 9 -0.28 6.65 15.56
N ARG A 10 -1.55 6.54 15.20
CA ARG A 10 -2.58 5.80 15.96
C ARG A 10 -3.21 4.66 15.17
N SER A 11 -3.32 4.83 13.86
CA SER A 11 -3.80 3.81 12.94
C SER A 11 -3.10 3.95 11.59
N ILE A 12 -2.93 2.84 10.89
CA ILE A 12 -2.26 2.74 9.58
C ILE A 12 -3.03 1.78 8.68
N PHE A 13 -3.02 2.04 7.37
CA PHE A 13 -3.64 1.19 6.36
C PHE A 13 -2.56 0.46 5.56
N LEU A 14 -2.55 -0.87 5.61
CA LEU A 14 -1.53 -1.73 5.01
C LEU A 14 -2.17 -2.80 4.11
N CYS A 15 -1.41 -3.28 3.14
CA CYS A 15 -1.75 -4.44 2.32
C CYS A 15 -0.57 -5.42 2.38
N LYS A 16 -0.83 -6.73 2.44
CA LYS A 16 0.24 -7.72 2.49
C LYS A 16 0.87 -7.89 1.09
N PRO A 17 2.19 -8.16 0.98
CA PRO A 17 2.89 -8.34 -0.29
C PRO A 17 2.64 -9.72 -0.94
N THR A 18 1.43 -10.28 -0.80
CA THR A 18 1.07 -11.63 -1.26
C THR A 18 1.35 -11.84 -2.75
N TYR A 19 1.08 -10.81 -3.56
CA TYR A 19 1.26 -10.81 -5.00
C TYR A 19 2.38 -9.87 -5.46
N TYR A 20 3.24 -9.41 -4.53
CA TYR A 20 4.21 -8.36 -4.82
C TYR A 20 5.19 -8.77 -5.92
N GLU A 21 5.31 -7.88 -6.92
CA GLU A 21 6.32 -7.90 -7.97
C GLU A 21 6.82 -6.49 -8.22
N ILE A 22 8.06 -6.37 -8.70
CA ILE A 22 8.61 -5.07 -9.08
C ILE A 22 7.98 -4.62 -10.40
N CYS A 23 7.40 -3.42 -10.41
CA CYS A 23 6.76 -2.83 -11.58
C CYS A 23 7.64 -1.77 -12.23
N ASP A 24 7.47 -1.54 -13.54
CA ASP A 24 8.33 -0.66 -14.33
C ASP A 24 7.98 0.84 -14.17
N PHE A 25 8.06 1.35 -12.93
CA PHE A 25 7.61 2.71 -12.59
C PHE A 25 8.72 3.77 -12.54
N SER A 26 9.98 3.34 -12.53
CA SER A 26 11.15 4.22 -12.40
C SER A 26 12.36 3.62 -13.11
N ASP A 27 13.33 4.45 -13.50
CA ASP A 27 14.56 4.01 -14.18
C ASP A 27 15.31 2.91 -13.40
N VAL A 28 15.29 2.99 -12.07
CA VAL A 28 15.90 1.98 -11.18
C VAL A 28 15.15 0.65 -11.28
N ALA A 29 13.81 0.68 -11.23
CA ALA A 29 13.00 -0.51 -11.40
C ALA A 29 13.17 -1.12 -12.80
N SER A 30 13.19 -0.28 -13.84
CA SER A 30 13.47 -0.70 -15.22
C SER A 30 14.83 -1.40 -15.34
N GLN A 31 15.85 -0.88 -14.67
CA GLN A 31 17.18 -1.48 -14.68
C GLN A 31 17.18 -2.84 -14.01
N HIS A 32 16.59 -2.97 -12.83
CA HIS A 32 16.48 -4.27 -12.13
C HIS A 32 15.72 -5.31 -12.95
N LEU A 33 14.63 -4.92 -13.60
CA LEU A 33 13.88 -5.79 -14.51
C LEU A 33 14.74 -6.25 -15.68
N LYS A 34 15.52 -5.35 -16.31
CA LYS A 34 16.48 -5.68 -17.38
C LYS A 34 17.60 -6.62 -16.92
N GLU A 35 18.03 -6.48 -15.67
CA GLU A 35 19.03 -7.36 -15.04
C GLU A 35 18.44 -8.72 -14.61
N GLY A 36 17.13 -8.94 -14.82
CA GLY A 36 16.46 -10.19 -14.48
C GLY A 36 16.18 -10.36 -12.99
N PHE A 37 16.17 -9.26 -12.22
CA PHE A 37 15.80 -9.29 -10.81
C PHE A 37 14.41 -9.87 -10.62
N LYS A 38 14.24 -10.70 -9.59
CA LYS A 38 12.95 -11.26 -9.19
C LYS A 38 12.74 -11.04 -7.71
N VAL A 39 11.57 -10.54 -7.36
CA VAL A 39 11.14 -10.40 -5.97
C VAL A 39 11.04 -11.78 -5.33
N SER A 40 11.70 -11.95 -4.18
CA SER A 40 11.43 -13.09 -3.29
C SER A 40 10.20 -12.76 -2.45
N ARG A 41 9.03 -13.28 -2.84
CA ARG A 41 7.77 -13.04 -2.10
C ARG A 41 7.82 -13.56 -0.67
N LYS A 42 8.61 -14.62 -0.41
CA LYS A 42 8.89 -15.11 0.94
C LYS A 42 9.59 -14.02 1.76
N ALA A 43 10.70 -13.49 1.24
CA ALA A 43 11.46 -12.45 1.94
C ALA A 43 10.63 -11.18 2.12
N ALA A 44 9.88 -10.77 1.10
CA ALA A 44 8.97 -9.61 1.19
C ALA A 44 7.90 -9.81 2.28
N THR A 45 7.35 -11.02 2.39
CA THR A 45 6.36 -11.36 3.43
C THR A 45 6.97 -11.33 4.82
N GLU A 46 8.17 -11.91 5.00
CA GLU A 46 8.90 -11.91 6.27
C GLU A 46 9.24 -10.47 6.71
N GLN A 47 9.78 -9.66 5.79
CA GLN A 47 10.10 -8.24 6.04
C GLN A 47 8.86 -7.41 6.38
N HIS A 48 7.75 -7.60 5.63
CA HIS A 48 6.51 -6.88 5.90
C HIS A 48 5.87 -7.32 7.22
N GLN A 49 6.04 -8.60 7.61
CA GLN A 49 5.56 -9.09 8.90
C GLN A 49 6.32 -8.42 10.05
N GLU A 50 7.65 -8.36 9.98
CA GLU A 50 8.46 -7.62 10.96
C GLU A 50 8.06 -6.14 11.04
N PHE A 51 7.83 -5.49 9.89
CA PHE A 51 7.33 -4.12 9.81
C PHE A 51 5.97 -3.94 10.51
N ALA A 52 5.02 -4.84 10.27
CA ALA A 52 3.70 -4.81 10.89
C ALA A 52 3.76 -5.08 12.40
N GLU A 53 4.62 -5.97 12.85
CA GLU A 53 4.81 -6.29 14.27
C GLU A 53 5.27 -5.08 15.08
N VAL A 54 6.16 -4.24 14.53
CA VAL A 54 6.59 -3.00 15.18
C VAL A 54 5.39 -2.08 15.45
N PHE A 55 4.47 -1.91 14.49
CA PHE A 55 3.26 -1.11 14.72
C PHE A 55 2.35 -1.71 15.80
N GLN A 56 2.18 -3.03 15.79
CA GLN A 56 1.38 -3.71 16.82
C GLN A 56 1.98 -3.53 18.21
N GLN A 57 3.30 -3.67 18.36
CA GLN A 57 4.03 -3.43 19.62
C GLN A 57 3.88 -1.98 20.12
N LEU A 58 3.80 -1.02 19.19
CA LEU A 58 3.56 0.39 19.50
C LEU A 58 2.09 0.72 19.79
N GLY A 59 1.19 -0.26 19.70
CA GLY A 59 -0.26 -0.10 19.91
C GLY A 59 -0.95 0.67 18.78
N VAL A 60 -0.38 0.65 17.57
CA VAL A 60 -0.98 1.24 16.36
C VAL A 60 -2.00 0.26 15.78
N ASP A 61 -3.22 0.76 15.53
CA ASP A 61 -4.32 -0.02 14.94
C ASP A 61 -4.12 -0.19 13.43
N ILE A 62 -3.76 -1.41 13.01
CA ILE A 62 -3.55 -1.73 11.60
C ILE A 62 -4.88 -2.09 10.93
N LYS A 63 -5.23 -1.34 9.88
CA LYS A 63 -6.31 -1.64 8.94
C LYS A 63 -5.72 -2.33 7.72
N TRP A 64 -6.38 -3.40 7.26
CA TRP A 64 -5.85 -4.25 6.20
C TRP A 64 -6.68 -4.16 4.94
N GLN A 65 -6.01 -3.93 3.81
CA GLN A 65 -6.51 -4.26 2.49
C GLN A 65 -6.20 -5.72 2.19
N ILE A 66 -7.17 -6.42 1.59
CA ILE A 66 -6.95 -7.77 1.07
C ILE A 66 -6.19 -7.65 -0.26
N ALA A 67 -5.00 -8.25 -0.32
CA ALA A 67 -4.21 -8.31 -1.54
C ALA A 67 -4.95 -9.11 -2.62
N GLN A 68 -4.95 -8.63 -3.86
CA GLN A 68 -5.64 -9.25 -4.99
C GLN A 68 -4.66 -9.78 -6.05
N PRO A 69 -4.92 -10.96 -6.65
CA PRO A 69 -4.15 -11.42 -7.80
C PRO A 69 -4.22 -10.42 -8.96
N GLY A 70 -3.11 -10.18 -9.65
CA GLY A 70 -3.04 -9.22 -10.76
C GLY A 70 -2.74 -7.78 -10.34
N HIS A 71 -2.62 -7.51 -9.04
CA HIS A 71 -2.31 -6.21 -8.47
C HIS A 71 -0.93 -6.25 -7.79
N PRO A 72 0.18 -6.25 -8.57
CA PRO A 72 1.52 -6.53 -8.07
C PRO A 72 2.05 -5.46 -7.11
N ASP A 73 1.57 -4.22 -7.18
CA ASP A 73 2.09 -3.12 -6.35
C ASP A 73 1.15 -2.70 -5.21
N GLN A 74 0.06 -3.43 -4.98
CA GLN A 74 -0.97 -3.09 -3.98
C GLN A 74 -0.43 -2.97 -2.54
N VAL A 75 0.74 -3.55 -2.24
CA VAL A 75 1.48 -3.38 -0.98
C VAL A 75 1.81 -1.89 -0.72
N ALA A 76 2.02 -1.10 -1.76
CA ALA A 76 2.26 0.34 -1.72
C ALA A 76 0.95 1.12 -1.51
N THR A 77 0.30 0.91 -0.36
CA THR A 77 -0.96 1.58 0.02
C THR A 77 -0.85 3.10 0.14
N ARG A 78 0.32 3.68 -0.09
CA ARG A 78 0.49 5.12 -0.16
C ARG A 78 -0.04 5.70 -1.47
N ASP A 79 0.04 4.98 -2.58
CA ASP A 79 0.04 5.65 -3.89
C ASP A 79 -1.35 5.85 -4.48
N PHE A 80 -2.37 5.10 -4.02
CA PHE A 80 -3.76 5.29 -4.46
C PHE A 80 -4.38 6.60 -3.95
N GLY A 81 -3.80 7.26 -2.95
CA GLY A 81 -4.38 8.47 -2.38
C GLY A 81 -3.62 9.04 -1.19
N VAL A 82 -4.02 10.22 -0.72
CA VAL A 82 -3.35 10.91 0.39
C VAL A 82 -4.33 11.27 1.50
N ASN A 83 -3.95 10.99 2.74
CA ASN A 83 -4.73 11.40 3.90
C ASN A 83 -4.78 12.93 4.04
N THR A 84 -5.98 13.47 4.23
CA THR A 84 -6.22 14.88 4.58
C THR A 84 -7.00 14.98 5.89
N ALA A 85 -7.21 16.20 6.39
CA ALA A 85 -8.07 16.44 7.54
C ALA A 85 -9.53 16.04 7.29
N LYS A 86 -9.99 16.02 6.02
CA LYS A 86 -11.38 15.76 5.64
C LYS A 86 -11.65 14.31 5.22
N GLY A 87 -10.60 13.53 4.94
CA GLY A 87 -10.73 12.20 4.35
C GLY A 87 -9.51 11.83 3.52
N VAL A 88 -9.52 10.65 2.92
CA VAL A 88 -8.51 10.25 1.95
C VAL A 88 -8.84 10.92 0.61
N LEU A 89 -7.95 11.77 0.12
CA LEU A 89 -8.04 12.27 -1.25
C LEU A 89 -7.62 11.15 -2.19
N ILE A 90 -8.57 10.65 -2.97
CA ILE A 90 -8.34 9.54 -3.90
C ILE A 90 -7.63 10.07 -5.16
N GLY A 91 -6.56 9.39 -5.54
CA GLY A 91 -5.78 9.67 -6.74
C GLY A 91 -6.12 8.73 -7.89
N ASN A 92 -5.57 9.05 -9.06
CA ASN A 92 -5.59 8.17 -10.23
C ASN A 92 -4.16 7.75 -10.54
N PHE A 93 -3.95 6.45 -10.70
CA PHE A 93 -2.66 5.93 -11.11
C PHE A 93 -2.34 6.31 -12.55
N ARG A 94 -1.04 6.44 -12.83
CA ARG A 94 -0.50 6.74 -14.16
C ARG A 94 -0.28 5.47 -15.00
N TYR A 95 0.09 4.36 -14.35
CA TYR A 95 0.57 3.16 -15.01
C TYR A 95 -0.49 2.06 -15.00
N ALA A 96 -0.48 1.22 -16.04
CA ALA A 96 -1.45 0.14 -16.22
C ALA A 96 -1.27 -1.00 -15.20
N ASP A 97 -0.07 -1.19 -14.67
CA ASP A 97 0.20 -2.20 -13.62
C ASP A 97 -0.57 -1.92 -12.31
N ASN A 98 -1.11 -0.71 -12.13
CA ASN A 98 -1.98 -0.33 -11.01
C ASN A 98 -3.46 -0.21 -11.40
N GLU A 99 -3.85 -0.58 -12.61
CA GLU A 99 -5.25 -0.50 -13.04
C GLU A 99 -6.13 -1.36 -12.12
N GLY A 100 -7.16 -0.76 -11.51
CA GLY A 100 -8.03 -1.41 -10.52
C GLY A 100 -7.59 -1.29 -9.07
N ASP A 101 -6.34 -0.87 -8.78
CA ASP A 101 -5.85 -0.72 -7.40
C ASP A 101 -6.65 0.34 -6.62
N THR A 102 -7.02 1.43 -7.28
CA THR A 102 -7.80 2.52 -6.69
C THR A 102 -9.19 2.03 -6.29
N GLU A 103 -9.88 1.27 -7.14
CA GLU A 103 -11.21 0.73 -6.90
C GLU A 103 -11.21 -0.23 -5.71
N LEU A 104 -10.20 -1.11 -5.62
CA LEU A 104 -10.03 -2.02 -4.50
C LEU A 104 -9.73 -1.28 -3.18
N ALA A 105 -9.01 -0.16 -3.25
CA ALA A 105 -8.76 0.68 -2.09
C ALA A 105 -10.05 1.38 -1.64
N ILE A 106 -10.83 1.93 -2.58
CA ILE A 106 -12.14 2.54 -2.32
C ILE A 106 -13.06 1.54 -1.62
N GLU A 107 -13.22 0.33 -2.17
CA GLU A 107 -14.08 -0.70 -1.57
C GLU A 107 -13.71 -0.98 -0.11
N THR A 108 -12.41 -1.10 0.16
CA THR A 108 -11.92 -1.35 1.51
C THR A 108 -12.18 -0.15 2.44
N LEU A 109 -11.96 1.08 1.97
CA LEU A 109 -12.21 2.29 2.75
C LEU A 109 -13.70 2.49 3.06
N GLU A 110 -14.59 2.14 2.13
CA GLU A 110 -16.04 2.14 2.35
C GLU A 110 -16.44 1.15 3.45
N GLN A 111 -15.93 -0.09 3.39
CA GLN A 111 -16.16 -1.10 4.44
C GLN A 111 -15.67 -0.64 5.81
N LEU A 112 -14.53 0.06 5.84
CA LEU A 112 -13.96 0.66 7.05
C LEU A 112 -14.63 1.96 7.47
N LYS A 113 -15.59 2.49 6.69
CA LYS A 113 -16.28 3.76 6.91
C LYS A 113 -15.30 4.95 7.02
N VAL A 114 -14.24 4.92 6.24
CA VAL A 114 -13.26 6.02 6.15
C VAL A 114 -13.78 7.07 5.16
N PRO A 115 -13.81 8.37 5.52
CA PRO A 115 -14.27 9.42 4.61
C PRO A 115 -13.39 9.52 3.34
N MET A 116 -14.05 9.38 2.19
CA MET A 116 -13.61 9.65 0.81
C MET A 116 -13.60 11.15 0.47
N ILE A 117 -12.59 11.75 -0.20
CA ILE A 117 -12.74 13.06 -0.90
C ILE A 117 -12.14 13.06 -2.30
#